data_AF-A0A7C1TGG2-F1
#
_entry.id   AF-A0A7C1TGG2-F1
#
_cell.length_a   1.000
_cell.length_b   1.000
_cell.length_c   1.000
_cell.angle_alpha   90.00
_cell.angle_beta   90.00
_cell.angle_gamma   90.00
#
_symmetry.space_group_name_H-M   'P 1'
#
loop_
_entity.id
_entity.type
_entity.pdbx_description
1 polymer ?
#
loop_
_entity_poly.entity_id
_entity_poly.type
_entity_poly.pdbx_seq_one_letter_code
_entity_poly.pdbx_strand_id
1 'polypeptide(L)'
;MKNPNRETVSRLEDLPNIGKASASDLHLIGIDHPKDLIGKEPFDMYERLCSITGTRHDPCVIDVFMSVIHFMEGGESLPWWSFTESRKNKMSRNRGELRKLKGLGPKSERCLNEIGIKTKSDLEAIGPIRAFLRLREESSTKPSLNFLYAMVGALEGRHWADIAKTEKGRLLMELEGYKDLERVLKENGEEIKV
;
A
#
# COMPACT_ATOMS: atom_id res chain seq x y z
N MET A 1 17.11 -13.72 23.79
CA MET A 1 16.26 -12.59 23.36
C MET A 1 15.52 -12.05 24.57
N LYS A 2 15.15 -10.77 24.61
CA LYS A 2 14.37 -10.20 25.72
C LYS A 2 12.97 -10.83 25.76
N ASN A 3 12.40 -10.94 26.95
CA ASN A 3 11.01 -11.35 27.14
C ASN A 3 10.41 -10.54 28.31
N PRO A 4 10.16 -9.24 28.09
CA PRO A 4 9.63 -8.37 29.14
C PRO A 4 8.20 -8.77 29.52
N ASN A 5 7.68 -8.24 30.62
CA ASN A 5 6.25 -8.33 30.90
C ASN A 5 5.51 -7.31 30.02
N ARG A 6 4.67 -7.80 29.10
CA ARG A 6 3.89 -6.97 28.15
C ARG A 6 2.94 -5.99 28.82
N GLU A 7 2.49 -6.27 30.04
CA GLU A 7 1.58 -5.39 30.78
C GLU A 7 2.29 -4.17 31.37
N THR A 8 3.57 -4.32 31.70
CA THR A 8 4.36 -3.31 32.43
C THR A 8 5.49 -2.70 31.62
N VAL A 9 5.79 -3.20 30.42
CA VAL A 9 6.83 -2.65 29.55
C VAL A 9 6.44 -1.24 29.09
N SER A 10 7.34 -0.29 29.30
CA SER A 10 7.08 1.15 29.05
C SER A 10 7.97 1.74 27.96
N ARG A 11 9.09 1.11 27.64
CA ARG A 11 10.05 1.57 26.64
C ARG A 11 10.10 0.62 25.45
N LEU A 12 10.23 1.17 24.25
CA LEU A 12 10.32 0.39 23.03
C LEU A 12 11.60 -0.46 22.99
N GLU A 13 12.75 0.04 23.48
CA GLU A 13 13.99 -0.73 23.46
C GLU A 13 13.95 -1.97 24.37
N ASP A 14 12.99 -2.06 25.28
CA ASP A 14 12.83 -3.21 26.17
C ASP A 14 12.06 -4.36 25.51
N LEU A 15 11.41 -4.10 24.37
CA LEU A 15 10.74 -5.12 23.57
C LEU A 15 11.75 -6.13 22.97
N PRO A 16 11.31 -7.37 22.70
CA PRO A 16 12.10 -8.30 21.92
C PRO A 16 12.43 -7.71 20.54
N ASN A 17 13.61 -8.03 20.01
CA ASN A 17 14.08 -7.61 18.68
C ASN A 17 14.27 -6.09 18.46
N ILE A 18 13.95 -5.24 19.44
CA ILE A 18 14.10 -3.79 19.31
C ILE A 18 15.40 -3.32 19.97
N GLY A 19 16.25 -2.71 19.15
CA GLY A 19 17.37 -1.89 19.60
C GLY A 19 17.07 -0.40 19.45
N LYS A 20 18.04 0.45 19.82
CA LYS A 20 17.91 1.92 19.73
C LYS A 20 17.50 2.42 18.34
N ALA A 21 18.06 1.83 17.28
CA ALA A 21 17.72 2.19 15.90
C ALA A 21 16.25 1.90 15.59
N SER A 22 15.78 0.67 15.84
CA SER A 22 14.39 0.29 15.59
C SER A 22 13.40 1.06 16.47
N ALA A 23 13.76 1.41 17.71
CA ALA A 23 12.95 2.29 18.54
C ALA A 23 12.84 3.70 17.95
N SER A 24 13.95 4.26 17.43
CA SER A 24 13.93 5.54 16.71
C SER A 24 13.04 5.48 15.47
N ASP A 25 13.09 4.39 14.70
CA ASP A 25 12.22 4.20 13.53
C ASP A 25 10.73 4.15 13.92
N LEU A 26 10.40 3.49 15.03
CA LEU A 26 9.04 3.43 15.58
C LEU A 26 8.54 4.82 16.01
N HIS A 27 9.36 5.60 16.70
CA HIS A 27 9.04 6.99 17.05
C HIS A 27 8.78 7.85 15.80
N LEU A 28 9.58 7.68 14.74
CA LEU A 28 9.38 8.42 13.48
C LEU A 28 8.00 8.17 12.85
N ILE A 29 7.45 6.97 13.00
CA ILE A 29 6.12 6.62 12.48
C ILE A 29 4.99 6.81 13.51
N GLY A 30 5.27 7.49 14.63
CA GLY A 30 4.28 7.85 15.65
C GLY A 30 3.91 6.73 16.62
N ILE A 31 4.82 5.77 16.82
CA ILE A 31 4.70 4.74 17.86
C ILE A 31 5.62 5.16 19.01
N ASP A 32 5.03 5.65 20.09
CA ASP A 32 5.78 6.19 21.23
C ASP A 32 5.82 5.24 22.43
N HIS A 33 4.82 4.35 22.53
CA HIS A 33 4.68 3.38 23.60
C HIS A 33 4.47 1.97 23.05
N PRO A 34 4.99 0.91 23.70
CA PRO A 34 4.78 -0.49 23.28
C PRO A 34 3.32 -0.86 22.98
N LYS A 35 2.37 -0.33 23.76
CA LYS A 35 0.92 -0.59 23.57
C LYS A 35 0.37 -0.01 22.27
N ASP A 36 1.01 0.99 21.68
CA ASP A 36 0.56 1.60 20.41
C ASP A 36 0.76 0.65 19.22
N LEU A 37 1.52 -0.44 19.40
CA LEU A 37 1.72 -1.49 18.41
C LEU A 37 0.50 -2.41 18.24
N ILE A 38 -0.38 -2.49 19.26
CA ILE A 38 -1.52 -3.40 19.24
C ILE A 38 -2.48 -3.01 18.11
N GLY A 39 -2.82 -3.96 17.24
CA GLY A 39 -3.72 -3.74 16.10
C GLY A 39 -3.10 -2.94 14.95
N LYS A 40 -1.78 -2.72 14.95
CA LYS A 40 -1.08 -2.10 13.81
C LYS A 40 -0.76 -3.14 12.73
N GLU A 41 -0.81 -2.72 11.48
CA GLU A 41 -0.40 -3.55 10.34
C GLU A 41 1.10 -3.34 10.02
N PRO A 42 1.94 -4.41 10.05
CA PRO A 42 3.38 -4.30 9.84
C PRO A 42 3.79 -3.72 8.48
N PHE A 43 3.01 -3.98 7.43
CA PHE A 43 3.31 -3.48 6.09
C PHE A 43 3.06 -1.98 5.98
N ASP A 44 1.94 -1.50 6.55
CA ASP A 44 1.60 -0.08 6.58
C ASP A 44 2.62 0.72 7.39
N MET A 45 3.08 0.16 8.52
CA MET A 45 4.17 0.73 9.30
C MET A 45 5.45 0.87 8.48
N TYR A 46 5.82 -0.16 7.71
CA TYR A 46 7.00 -0.13 6.84
C TYR A 46 6.86 0.89 5.69
N GLU A 47 5.68 0.96 5.04
CA GLU A 47 5.42 1.95 4.00
C GLU A 47 5.48 3.38 4.56
N ARG A 48 4.91 3.60 5.75
CA ARG A 48 4.99 4.88 6.46
C ARG A 48 6.43 5.24 6.80
N LEU A 49 7.23 4.29 7.30
CA LEU A 49 8.64 4.51 7.60
C LEU A 49 9.40 4.94 6.33
N CYS A 50 9.26 4.19 5.24
CA CYS A 50 9.92 4.52 3.97
C CYS A 50 9.48 5.88 3.43
N SER A 51 8.21 6.23 3.58
CA SER A 51 7.66 7.52 3.17
C SER A 51 8.25 8.68 3.97
N ILE A 52 8.30 8.58 5.31
CA ILE A 52 8.84 9.64 6.18
C ILE A 52 10.34 9.81 5.96
N THR A 53 11.10 8.73 5.83
CA THR A 53 12.56 8.80 5.67
C THR A 53 12.99 9.06 4.23
N GLY A 54 12.06 9.09 3.27
CA GLY A 54 12.35 9.19 1.83
C GLY A 54 13.26 8.08 1.30
N THR A 55 13.39 6.98 2.03
CA THR A 55 14.38 5.92 1.77
C THR A 55 13.70 4.57 1.82
N ARG A 56 14.04 3.69 0.87
CA ARG A 56 13.57 2.31 0.90
C ARG A 56 14.41 1.47 1.86
N HIS A 57 13.87 1.21 3.04
CA HIS A 57 14.49 0.37 4.06
C HIS A 57 14.57 -1.10 3.63
N ASP A 58 15.44 -1.90 4.27
CA ASP A 58 15.46 -3.34 4.02
C ASP A 58 14.13 -3.99 4.43
N PRO A 59 13.54 -4.87 3.61
CA PRO A 59 12.27 -5.52 3.95
C PRO A 59 12.26 -6.34 5.24
N CYS A 60 13.41 -6.77 5.80
CA CYS A 60 13.44 -7.46 7.10
C CYS A 60 12.94 -6.60 8.26
N VAL A 61 12.85 -5.27 8.10
CA VAL A 61 12.20 -4.39 9.08
C VAL A 61 10.73 -4.79 9.30
N ILE A 62 10.03 -5.27 8.26
CA ILE A 62 8.66 -5.80 8.40
C ILE A 62 8.63 -7.01 9.33
N ASP A 63 9.65 -7.87 9.29
CA ASP A 63 9.74 -9.06 10.15
C ASP A 63 9.91 -8.64 11.62
N VAL A 64 10.69 -7.58 11.86
CA VAL A 64 10.83 -6.96 13.20
C VAL A 64 9.49 -6.43 13.68
N PHE A 65 8.77 -5.67 12.86
CA PHE A 65 7.44 -5.15 13.19
C PHE A 65 6.43 -6.27 13.48
N MET A 66 6.37 -7.30 12.62
CA MET A 66 5.54 -8.50 12.87
C MET A 66 5.85 -9.12 14.23
N SER A 67 7.13 -9.26 14.57
CA SER A 67 7.52 -9.90 15.83
C SER A 67 7.08 -9.14 17.08
N VAL A 68 7.16 -7.80 17.06
CA VAL A 68 6.79 -6.98 18.22
C VAL A 68 5.29 -6.79 18.34
N ILE A 69 4.58 -6.69 17.22
CA ILE A 69 3.11 -6.66 17.21
C ILE A 69 2.59 -7.99 17.76
N HIS A 70 3.07 -9.13 17.25
CA HIS A 70 2.69 -10.46 17.75
C HIS A 70 2.88 -10.59 19.26
N PHE A 71 4.04 -10.14 19.77
CA PHE A 71 4.31 -10.18 21.21
C PHE A 71 3.35 -9.29 22.02
N MET A 72 3.09 -8.07 21.56
CA MET A 72 2.18 -7.12 22.24
C MET A 72 0.71 -7.55 22.16
N GLU A 73 0.33 -8.29 21.13
CA GLU A 73 -1.01 -8.87 20.95
C GLU A 73 -1.24 -10.17 21.76
N GLY A 74 -0.24 -10.59 22.54
CA GLY A 74 -0.38 -11.72 23.46
C GLY A 74 0.44 -12.96 23.09
N GLY A 75 1.09 -12.93 21.92
CA GLY A 75 1.96 -13.99 21.43
C GLY A 75 3.25 -14.16 22.22
N GLU A 76 3.95 -15.26 21.97
CA GLU A 76 5.23 -15.52 22.62
C GLU A 76 6.35 -14.63 22.05
N SER A 77 7.43 -14.46 22.80
CA SER A 77 8.58 -13.70 22.33
C SER A 77 9.36 -14.55 21.30
N LEU A 78 9.14 -14.26 20.02
CA LEU A 78 9.78 -14.92 18.88
C LEU A 78 10.87 -14.05 18.24
N PRO A 79 11.96 -14.66 17.74
CA PRO A 79 12.94 -13.91 16.98
C PRO A 79 12.30 -13.39 15.68
N TRP A 80 12.71 -12.20 15.24
CA TRP A 80 12.11 -11.56 14.08
C TRP A 80 12.13 -12.45 12.82
N TRP A 81 13.18 -13.24 12.61
CA TRP A 81 13.30 -14.07 11.41
C TRP A 81 12.25 -15.19 11.31
N SER A 82 11.55 -15.54 12.40
CA SER A 82 10.41 -16.47 12.36
C SER A 82 9.28 -15.98 11.44
N PHE A 83 9.21 -14.69 11.15
CA PHE A 83 8.20 -14.07 10.30
C PHE A 83 8.65 -13.89 8.84
N THR A 84 9.89 -14.26 8.51
CA THR A 84 10.49 -14.10 7.17
C THR A 84 9.65 -14.76 6.09
N GLU A 85 9.15 -15.98 6.33
CA GLU A 85 8.33 -16.70 5.35
C GLU A 85 6.99 -16.01 5.13
N SER A 86 6.32 -15.57 6.20
CA SER A 86 5.08 -14.79 6.13
C SER A 86 5.23 -13.55 5.27
N ARG A 87 6.30 -12.77 5.49
CA ARG A 87 6.62 -11.61 4.66
C ARG A 87 6.90 -12.00 3.21
N LYS A 88 7.80 -12.97 2.98
CA LYS A 88 8.15 -13.40 1.62
C LYS A 88 6.94 -13.90 0.85
N ASN A 89 6.04 -14.63 1.50
CA ASN A 89 4.79 -15.11 0.90
C ASN A 89 3.84 -13.96 0.54
N LYS A 90 3.66 -12.98 1.42
CA LYS A 90 2.82 -11.80 1.11
C LYS A 90 3.45 -10.95 -0.01
N MET A 91 4.75 -10.69 0.04
CA MET A 91 5.46 -9.95 -1.02
C MET A 91 5.52 -10.70 -2.35
N SER A 92 5.63 -12.04 -2.34
CA SER A 92 5.67 -12.85 -3.57
C SER A 92 4.30 -12.96 -4.22
N ARG A 93 3.22 -13.05 -3.42
CA ARG A 93 1.83 -12.99 -3.92
C ARG A 93 1.57 -11.67 -4.66
N ASN A 94 2.04 -10.57 -4.10
CA ASN A 94 1.88 -9.23 -4.68
C ASN A 94 2.79 -9.00 -5.89
N ARG A 95 3.92 -9.72 -5.99
CA ARG A 95 4.85 -9.57 -7.11
C ARG A 95 4.24 -10.12 -8.39
N GLY A 96 4.09 -9.26 -9.38
CA GLY A 96 3.54 -9.69 -10.66
C GLY A 96 2.04 -9.97 -10.59
N GLU A 97 1.33 -9.46 -9.59
CA GLU A 97 -0.10 -9.73 -9.41
C GLU A 97 -0.93 -9.07 -10.51
N LEU A 98 -0.68 -7.78 -10.76
CA LEU A 98 -1.43 -7.01 -11.74
C LEU A 98 -1.28 -7.55 -13.16
N ARG A 99 -0.08 -7.98 -13.59
CA ARG A 99 0.12 -8.57 -14.92
C ARG A 99 -0.59 -9.92 -15.13
N LYS A 100 -1.08 -10.56 -14.06
CA LYS A 100 -1.88 -11.79 -14.14
C LYS A 100 -3.36 -11.47 -14.38
N LEU A 101 -3.79 -10.23 -14.15
CA LEU A 101 -5.16 -9.81 -14.41
C LEU A 101 -5.42 -9.72 -15.92
N LYS A 102 -6.61 -10.14 -16.33
CA LYS A 102 -7.01 -10.16 -17.74
C LYS A 102 -6.95 -8.74 -18.32
N GLY A 103 -6.18 -8.55 -19.38
CA GLY A 103 -6.04 -7.26 -20.06
C GLY A 103 -4.90 -6.37 -19.53
N LEU A 104 -4.21 -6.76 -18.45
CA LEU A 104 -3.03 -6.04 -17.95
C LEU A 104 -1.75 -6.80 -18.26
N GLY A 105 -0.81 -6.15 -18.94
CA GLY A 105 0.50 -6.71 -19.26
C GLY A 105 1.62 -6.18 -18.36
N PRO A 106 2.87 -6.64 -18.54
CA PRO A 106 4.02 -6.18 -17.76
C PRO A 106 4.25 -4.66 -17.82
N LYS A 107 3.90 -4.00 -18.94
CA LYS A 107 3.97 -2.53 -19.05
C LYS A 107 2.93 -1.87 -18.14
N SER A 108 1.69 -2.34 -18.18
CA SER A 108 0.60 -1.83 -17.36
C SER A 108 0.89 -1.97 -15.87
N GLU A 109 1.41 -3.11 -15.44
CA GLU A 109 1.86 -3.32 -14.05
C GLU A 109 2.96 -2.34 -13.65
N ARG A 110 3.98 -2.12 -14.50
CA ARG A 110 5.03 -1.13 -14.19
C ARG A 110 4.46 0.25 -13.97
N CYS A 111 3.55 0.71 -14.83
CA CYS A 111 2.90 2.00 -14.68
C CYS A 111 2.07 2.10 -13.38
N LEU A 112 1.31 1.06 -13.03
CA LEU A 112 0.52 1.05 -11.79
C LEU A 112 1.43 1.05 -10.54
N ASN A 113 2.53 0.29 -10.58
CA ASN A 113 3.51 0.27 -9.49
C ASN A 113 4.17 1.63 -9.28
N GLU A 114 4.39 2.44 -10.34
CA GLU A 114 4.96 3.80 -10.22
C GLU A 114 4.11 4.70 -9.31
N ILE A 115 2.78 4.53 -9.34
CA ILE A 115 1.85 5.31 -8.50
C ILE A 115 1.41 4.57 -7.23
N GLY A 116 2.14 3.51 -6.86
CA GLY A 116 1.92 2.76 -5.63
C GLY A 116 0.81 1.70 -5.68
N ILE A 117 0.16 1.48 -6.83
CA ILE A 117 -0.84 0.42 -7.00
C ILE A 117 -0.11 -0.87 -7.38
N LYS A 118 0.00 -1.82 -6.44
CA LYS A 118 0.81 -3.04 -6.61
C LYS A 118 -0.03 -4.31 -6.72
N THR A 119 -1.25 -4.28 -6.18
CA THR A 119 -2.15 -5.45 -6.09
C THR A 119 -3.50 -5.19 -6.74
N LYS A 120 -4.29 -6.26 -6.96
CA LYS A 120 -5.69 -6.11 -7.39
C LYS A 120 -6.49 -5.34 -6.35
N SER A 121 -6.26 -5.62 -5.06
CA SER A 121 -6.94 -4.96 -3.96
C SER A 121 -6.65 -3.45 -3.92
N ASP A 122 -5.43 -3.04 -4.23
CA ASP A 122 -5.07 -1.62 -4.31
C ASP A 122 -5.85 -0.94 -5.44
N LEU A 123 -5.97 -1.60 -6.59
CA LEU A 123 -6.70 -1.11 -7.75
C LEU A 123 -8.22 -1.06 -7.48
N GLU A 124 -8.77 -2.02 -6.74
CA GLU A 124 -10.17 -2.03 -6.29
C GLU A 124 -10.44 -0.90 -5.30
N ALA A 125 -9.55 -0.70 -4.31
CA ALA A 125 -9.71 0.31 -3.28
C ALA A 125 -9.70 1.74 -3.85
N ILE A 126 -8.78 2.03 -4.78
CA ILE A 126 -8.69 3.36 -5.40
C ILE A 126 -9.69 3.55 -6.55
N GLY A 127 -10.03 2.47 -7.26
CA GLY A 127 -10.89 2.48 -8.45
C GLY A 127 -10.15 2.83 -9.76
N PRO A 128 -10.57 2.28 -10.92
CA PRO A 128 -9.91 2.48 -12.22
C PRO A 128 -9.81 3.94 -12.68
N ILE A 129 -10.82 4.76 -12.37
CA ILE A 129 -10.88 6.16 -12.79
C ILE A 129 -9.84 6.99 -12.04
N ARG A 130 -9.81 6.90 -10.71
CA ARG A 130 -8.82 7.63 -9.89
C ARG A 130 -7.41 7.12 -10.15
N ALA A 131 -7.23 5.81 -10.35
CA ALA A 131 -5.95 5.26 -10.81
C ALA A 131 -5.50 5.88 -12.15
N PHE A 132 -6.40 6.02 -13.12
CA PHE A 132 -6.10 6.64 -14.41
C PHE A 132 -5.74 8.12 -14.29
N LEU A 133 -6.41 8.88 -13.42
CA LEU A 133 -6.09 10.28 -13.16
C LEU A 133 -4.70 10.42 -12.53
N ARG A 134 -4.40 9.65 -11.48
CA ARG A 134 -3.05 9.62 -10.86
C ARG A 134 -1.96 9.23 -11.85
N LEU A 135 -2.20 8.23 -12.70
CA LEU A 135 -1.26 7.87 -13.77
C LEU A 135 -0.98 9.04 -14.72
N ARG A 136 -1.96 9.91 -15.01
CA ARG A 136 -1.72 11.08 -15.89
C ARG A 136 -0.87 12.16 -15.25
N GLU A 137 -0.89 12.27 -13.93
CA GLU A 137 -0.19 13.31 -13.17
C GLU A 137 1.18 12.85 -12.68
N GLU A 138 1.27 11.62 -12.18
CA GLU A 138 2.42 11.09 -11.46
C GLU A 138 3.29 10.14 -12.30
N SER A 139 2.73 9.48 -13.33
CA SER A 139 3.52 8.51 -14.12
C SER A 139 4.43 9.21 -15.13
N SER A 140 5.57 8.57 -15.37
CA SER A 140 6.53 8.94 -16.41
C SER A 140 5.93 8.95 -17.82
N THR A 141 4.85 8.20 -18.07
CA THR A 141 4.21 8.12 -19.38
C THR A 141 2.71 8.38 -19.29
N LYS A 142 2.17 9.16 -20.22
CA LYS A 142 0.73 9.43 -20.27
C LYS A 142 -0.05 8.17 -20.67
N PRO A 143 -0.98 7.68 -19.83
CA PRO A 143 -1.77 6.49 -20.15
C PRO A 143 -2.80 6.78 -21.26
N SER A 144 -3.12 5.78 -22.08
CA SER A 144 -4.19 5.86 -23.07
C SER A 144 -5.55 5.48 -22.46
N LEU A 145 -6.67 5.89 -23.08
CA LEU A 145 -8.01 5.47 -22.63
C LEU A 145 -8.19 3.94 -22.66
N ASN A 146 -7.51 3.24 -23.56
CA ASN A 146 -7.52 1.76 -23.56
C ASN A 146 -6.95 1.19 -22.26
N PHE A 147 -6.03 1.91 -21.61
CA PHE A 147 -5.51 1.49 -20.32
C PHE A 147 -6.56 1.64 -19.21
N LEU A 148 -7.37 2.71 -19.23
CA LEU A 148 -8.55 2.83 -18.35
C LEU A 148 -9.51 1.65 -18.55
N TYR A 149 -9.87 1.34 -19.80
CA TYR A 149 -10.76 0.20 -20.09
C TYR A 149 -10.16 -1.14 -19.67
N ALA A 150 -8.85 -1.29 -19.78
CA ALA A 150 -8.15 -2.48 -19.32
C ALA A 150 -8.18 -2.61 -17.80
N MET A 151 -8.08 -1.53 -17.03
CA MET A 151 -8.22 -1.56 -15.58
C MET A 151 -9.63 -1.95 -15.15
N VAL A 152 -10.67 -1.40 -15.79
CA VAL A 152 -12.08 -1.80 -15.54
C VAL A 152 -12.28 -3.28 -15.88
N GLY A 153 -11.88 -3.70 -17.09
CA GLY A 153 -11.99 -5.09 -17.53
C GLY A 153 -11.23 -6.07 -16.62
N ALA A 154 -10.08 -5.66 -16.08
CA ALA A 154 -9.30 -6.45 -15.13
C ALA A 154 -10.03 -6.71 -13.82
N LEU A 155 -10.77 -5.73 -13.29
CA LEU A 155 -11.57 -5.89 -12.07
C LEU A 155 -12.84 -6.72 -12.31
N GLU A 156 -13.46 -6.56 -13.49
CA GLU A 156 -14.70 -7.26 -13.86
C GLU A 156 -14.49 -8.64 -14.53
N GLY A 157 -13.24 -9.02 -14.82
CA GLY A 157 -12.94 -10.25 -15.58
C GLY A 157 -13.31 -10.19 -17.08
N ARG A 158 -13.53 -9.00 -17.63
CA ARG A 158 -13.97 -8.74 -19.01
C ARG A 158 -12.82 -8.29 -19.91
N HIS A 159 -12.96 -8.45 -21.22
CA HIS A 159 -11.96 -7.95 -22.16
C HIS A 159 -12.13 -6.43 -22.36
N TRP A 160 -11.03 -5.68 -22.41
CA TRP A 160 -11.06 -4.20 -22.49
C TRP A 160 -11.82 -3.67 -23.71
N ALA A 161 -11.83 -4.41 -24.83
CA ALA A 161 -12.57 -4.03 -26.03
C ALA A 161 -14.10 -4.04 -25.80
N ASP A 162 -14.59 -4.95 -24.94
CA ASP A 162 -16.01 -5.00 -24.59
C ASP A 162 -16.40 -3.80 -23.73
N ILE A 163 -15.54 -3.43 -22.78
CA ILE A 163 -15.71 -2.21 -21.97
C ILE A 163 -15.72 -0.98 -22.87
N ALA A 164 -14.76 -0.86 -23.79
CA ALA A 164 -14.67 0.25 -24.73
C ALA A 164 -15.92 0.38 -25.62
N LYS A 165 -16.56 -0.74 -25.96
CA LYS A 165 -17.78 -0.76 -26.77
C LYS A 165 -19.04 -0.43 -25.96
N THR A 166 -19.13 -0.92 -24.73
CA THR A 166 -20.38 -0.88 -23.94
C THR A 166 -20.45 0.26 -22.94
N GLU A 167 -19.31 0.74 -22.43
CA GLU A 167 -19.27 1.62 -21.26
C GLU A 167 -18.45 2.90 -21.46
N LYS A 168 -17.86 3.09 -22.65
CA LYS A 168 -17.04 4.27 -22.97
C LYS A 168 -17.74 5.59 -22.62
N GLY A 169 -19.02 5.75 -22.98
CA GLY A 169 -19.77 6.97 -22.68
C GLY A 169 -19.85 7.26 -21.18
N ARG A 170 -20.22 6.24 -20.39
CA ARG A 170 -20.28 6.31 -18.92
C ARG A 170 -18.91 6.70 -18.33
N LEU A 171 -17.85 6.00 -18.72
CA LEU A 171 -16.50 6.24 -18.18
C LEU A 171 -15.94 7.62 -18.55
N LEU A 172 -16.25 8.14 -19.74
CA LEU A 172 -15.83 9.49 -20.12
C LEU A 172 -16.59 10.56 -19.31
N MET A 173 -17.90 10.37 -19.09
CA MET A 173 -18.69 11.26 -18.26
C MET A 173 -18.22 11.25 -16.80
N GLU A 174 -17.88 10.08 -16.24
CA GLU A 174 -17.30 10.00 -14.90
C GLU A 174 -15.93 10.68 -14.82
N LEU A 175 -15.06 10.53 -15.83
CA LEU A 175 -13.77 11.25 -15.90
C LEU A 175 -13.93 12.77 -15.94
N GLU A 176 -14.92 13.27 -16.67
CA GLU A 176 -15.25 14.70 -16.72
C GLU A 176 -15.75 15.17 -15.36
N GLY A 177 -16.70 14.45 -14.76
CA GLY A 177 -17.22 14.75 -13.43
C GLY A 177 -16.15 14.80 -12.34
N TYR A 178 -15.19 13.87 -12.35
CA TYR A 178 -14.07 13.89 -11.40
C TYR A 178 -13.16 15.12 -11.57
N LYS A 179 -12.86 15.52 -12.82
CA LYS A 179 -12.06 16.72 -13.08
C LYS A 179 -12.78 18.00 -12.69
N ASP A 180 -14.08 18.06 -12.93
CA ASP A 180 -14.90 19.19 -12.52
C ASP A 180 -14.95 19.29 -10.99
N LEU A 181 -15.09 18.16 -10.29
CA LEU A 181 -15.04 18.11 -8.83
C LEU A 181 -13.66 18.54 -8.31
N GLU A 182 -12.57 18.03 -8.86
CA GLU A 182 -11.22 18.47 -8.50
C GLU A 182 -11.00 19.97 -8.73
N ARG A 183 -11.52 20.51 -9.83
CA ARG A 183 -11.46 21.96 -10.10
C ARG A 183 -12.20 22.74 -9.00
N VAL A 184 -13.44 22.36 -8.69
CA VAL A 184 -14.25 23.04 -7.67
C VAL A 184 -13.60 22.95 -6.29
N LEU A 185 -13.07 21.79 -5.91
CA LEU A 185 -12.39 21.60 -4.63
C LEU A 185 -11.10 22.43 -4.55
N LYS A 186 -10.29 22.45 -5.62
CA LYS A 186 -9.10 23.33 -5.71
C LYS A 186 -9.47 24.81 -5.61
N GLU A 187 -10.56 25.24 -6.24
CA GLU A 187 -11.08 26.62 -6.15
C GLU A 187 -11.54 26.97 -4.72
N ASN A 188 -12.03 25.98 -3.97
CA ASN A 188 -12.46 26.13 -2.58
C ASN A 188 -11.34 25.92 -1.54
N GLY A 189 -10.11 25.64 -1.98
CA GLY A 189 -8.97 25.36 -1.09
C GLY A 189 -9.01 24.00 -0.39
N GLU A 190 -9.83 23.06 -0.88
CA GLU A 190 -9.95 21.70 -0.37
C GLU A 190 -9.23 20.72 -1.31
N GLU A 191 -8.41 19.81 -0.77
CA GLU A 191 -7.88 18.68 -1.52
C GLU A 191 -8.76 17.45 -1.30
N ILE A 192 -8.92 16.61 -2.33
CA ILE A 192 -9.52 15.27 -2.18
C ILE A 192 -8.59 14.45 -1.28
N LYS A 193 -8.85 14.46 0.02
CA LYS A 193 -8.12 13.65 1.00
C LYS A 193 -8.46 12.18 0.83
N VAL A 194 -7.42 11.44 0.43
CA VAL A 194 -7.13 9.99 0.52
C VAL A 194 -8.37 9.11 0.62
#